data_AF-A0A803LCK6-F1
#
_entry.id   AF-A0A803LCK6-F1
#
_cell.length_a   1.000
_cell.length_b   1.000
_cell.length_c   1.000
_cell.angle_alpha   90.00
_cell.angle_beta   90.00
_cell.angle_gamma   90.00
#
_symmetry.space_group_name_H-M   'P 1'
#
loop_
_entity.id
_entity.type
_entity.pdbx_description
1 polymer ?
#
loop_
_entity_poly.entity_id
_entity_poly.type
_entity_poly.pdbx_seq_one_letter_code
_entity_poly.pdbx_strand_id
1 'polypeptide(L)'
;LKWRVGDGESINVWDEAWLPGDSVTVVPTPNLTSLADLVVANLIDKDAGEWNWDVINALFTPEDANLIRSIPLSKRLPTDVRYWWPSNDGIYSTKSGYWLGKLGHIRGWEQHYGADFDVLWRLVWETICHAIFECANVRQIWNPSPFHSLLCDAPMTNFGEMLLWVSTRLNKDELLSFSAMAWAAWSYRNSVIFNNPWSCVVNGTLGFMKLVGEYKKYNAAVSCVRGSGVQSRSSWQVPNVGCVKINTDAAMLAGIGINVNGPKSFKFENKQEKAEEDS
;
A
#
# COMPACT_ATOMS: atom_id res chain seq x y z
N LEU A 1 -13.12 0.00 -8.68
CA LEU A 1 -12.80 0.07 -10.13
C LEU A 1 -14.03 0.61 -10.84
N LYS A 2 -13.88 1.24 -12.01
CA LYS A 2 -15.00 1.64 -12.87
C LYS A 2 -14.92 0.89 -14.20
N TRP A 3 -16.04 0.80 -14.89
CA TRP A 3 -16.08 0.27 -16.26
C TRP A 3 -15.86 1.36 -17.29
N ARG A 4 -15.04 1.06 -18.28
CA ARG A 4 -15.01 1.75 -19.56
C ARG A 4 -15.90 0.95 -20.50
N VAL A 5 -16.96 1.60 -20.96
CA VAL A 5 -17.92 0.99 -21.89
C VAL A 5 -17.25 0.68 -23.22
N GLY A 6 -17.40 -0.57 -23.64
CA GLY A 6 -17.00 -1.09 -24.93
C GLY A 6 -18.23 -1.53 -25.71
N ASP A 7 -18.52 -2.82 -25.71
CA ASP A 7 -19.72 -3.46 -26.26
C ASP A 7 -20.91 -3.46 -25.27
N GLY A 8 -20.64 -3.22 -23.99
CA GLY A 8 -21.63 -3.11 -22.92
C GLY A 8 -22.21 -4.44 -22.46
N GLU A 9 -21.70 -5.57 -22.95
CA GLU A 9 -22.26 -6.90 -22.65
C GLU A 9 -21.94 -7.36 -21.24
N SER A 10 -20.86 -6.86 -20.64
CA SER A 10 -20.38 -7.26 -19.31
C SER A 10 -20.79 -6.31 -18.19
N ILE A 11 -21.56 -5.27 -18.49
CA ILE A 11 -21.87 -4.19 -17.55
C ILE A 11 -23.37 -4.20 -17.25
N ASN A 12 -23.74 -4.59 -16.03
CA ASN A 12 -25.10 -4.38 -15.52
C ASN A 12 -25.33 -2.88 -15.31
N VAL A 13 -26.46 -2.37 -15.81
CA VAL A 13 -26.77 -0.94 -15.78
C VAL A 13 -26.86 -0.40 -14.35
N TRP A 14 -27.44 -1.16 -13.43
CA TRP A 14 -27.83 -0.67 -12.10
C TRP A 14 -26.81 -0.97 -11.00
N ASP A 15 -26.04 -2.05 -11.17
CA ASP A 15 -25.14 -2.53 -10.12
C ASP A 15 -23.66 -2.16 -10.34
N GLU A 16 -23.29 -1.80 -11.57
CA GLU A 16 -21.89 -1.56 -11.93
C GLU A 16 -21.60 -0.07 -12.14
N ALA A 17 -20.40 0.36 -11.73
CA ALA A 17 -20.02 1.77 -11.83
C ALA A 17 -19.45 2.10 -13.23
N TRP A 18 -20.32 2.45 -14.17
CA TRP A 18 -19.96 2.75 -15.57
C TRP A 18 -20.21 4.20 -16.00
N LEU A 19 -20.94 4.98 -15.19
CA LEU A 19 -21.14 6.40 -15.46
C LEU A 19 -19.91 7.25 -15.06
N PRO A 20 -19.60 8.32 -15.80
CA PRO A 20 -18.56 9.27 -15.45
C PRO A 20 -18.91 10.02 -14.15
N GLY A 21 -17.89 10.41 -13.39
CA GLY A 21 -18.03 11.17 -12.15
C GLY A 21 -17.09 10.71 -11.02
N ASP A 22 -17.01 11.52 -9.97
CA ASP A 22 -15.96 11.44 -8.94
C ASP A 22 -16.33 10.57 -7.74
N SER A 23 -17.32 9.68 -7.89
CA SER A 23 -17.74 8.73 -6.86
C SER A 23 -17.45 7.28 -7.26
N VAL A 24 -17.21 6.45 -6.24
CA VAL A 24 -16.99 5.00 -6.38
C VAL A 24 -18.26 4.28 -6.86
N THR A 25 -19.43 4.90 -6.66
CA THR A 25 -20.75 4.32 -6.91
C THR A 25 -21.61 5.30 -7.72
N VAL A 26 -21.11 5.79 -8.86
CA VAL A 26 -22.00 6.44 -9.83
C VAL A 26 -22.72 5.34 -10.59
N VAL A 27 -23.75 4.80 -9.94
CA VAL A 27 -24.76 3.97 -10.57
C VAL A 27 -25.96 4.87 -10.90
N PRO A 28 -26.64 4.64 -12.03
CA PRO A 28 -27.85 5.38 -12.36
C PRO A 28 -28.90 5.25 -11.25
N THR A 29 -29.74 6.26 -11.07
CA THR A 29 -30.80 6.20 -10.06
C THR A 29 -31.86 5.18 -10.51
N PRO A 30 -32.09 4.07 -9.78
CA PRO A 30 -33.05 3.06 -10.20
C PRO A 30 -34.48 3.61 -10.11
N ASN A 31 -35.23 3.50 -11.20
CA ASN A 31 -36.68 3.70 -11.20
C ASN A 31 -37.38 2.48 -10.56
N LEU A 32 -38.58 2.67 -9.98
CA LEU A 32 -39.36 1.59 -9.33
C LEU A 32 -39.69 0.39 -10.26
N THR A 33 -39.55 0.56 -11.58
CA THR A 33 -39.79 -0.41 -12.65
C THR A 33 -38.52 -0.88 -13.36
N SER A 34 -37.33 -0.68 -12.78
CA SER A 34 -36.05 -1.07 -13.38
C SER A 34 -35.98 -2.58 -13.63
N LEU A 35 -35.68 -2.99 -14.86
CA LEU A 35 -35.35 -4.39 -15.18
C LEU A 35 -33.98 -4.70 -14.58
N ALA A 36 -33.94 -5.58 -13.56
CA ALA A 36 -32.72 -5.90 -12.81
C ALA A 36 -31.58 -6.41 -13.72
N ASP A 37 -31.91 -7.11 -14.81
CA ASP A 37 -30.94 -7.73 -15.71
C ASP A 37 -30.56 -6.87 -16.92
N LEU A 38 -30.88 -5.57 -16.91
CA LEU A 38 -30.54 -4.67 -18.00
C LEU A 38 -29.02 -4.48 -18.08
N VAL A 39 -28.44 -4.78 -19.25
CA VAL A 39 -27.01 -4.53 -19.53
C VAL A 39 -26.82 -3.32 -20.43
N VAL A 40 -25.65 -2.69 -20.37
CA VAL A 40 -25.34 -1.48 -21.15
C VAL A 40 -25.45 -1.74 -22.66
N ALA A 41 -25.18 -2.97 -23.12
CA ALA A 41 -25.39 -3.36 -24.52
C ALA A 41 -26.83 -3.15 -25.01
N ASN A 42 -27.84 -3.19 -24.13
CA ASN A 42 -29.24 -2.93 -24.50
C ASN A 42 -29.52 -1.43 -24.74
N LEU A 43 -28.60 -0.56 -24.33
CA LEU A 43 -28.66 0.88 -24.54
C LEU A 43 -27.92 1.30 -25.81
N ILE A 44 -27.27 0.36 -26.52
CA ILE A 44 -26.43 0.63 -27.69
C ILE A 44 -27.11 0.06 -28.93
N ASP A 45 -27.22 0.88 -29.96
CA ASP A 45 -27.49 0.42 -31.32
C ASP A 45 -26.19 -0.17 -31.89
N LYS A 46 -26.13 -1.51 -31.98
CA LYS A 46 -24.94 -2.23 -32.44
C LYS A 46 -24.65 -2.02 -33.93
N ASP A 47 -25.67 -1.72 -34.73
CA ASP A 47 -25.50 -1.52 -36.18
C ASP A 47 -24.96 -0.10 -36.45
N ALA A 48 -25.45 0.90 -35.72
CA ALA A 48 -24.97 2.27 -35.81
C ALA A 48 -23.67 2.52 -35.01
N GLY A 49 -23.42 1.74 -33.96
CA GLY A 49 -22.35 1.98 -32.99
C GLY A 49 -22.60 3.22 -32.13
N GLU A 50 -23.87 3.53 -31.87
CA GLU A 50 -24.32 4.75 -31.18
C GLU A 50 -25.27 4.40 -30.02
N TRP A 51 -25.46 5.35 -29.11
CA TRP A 51 -26.41 5.21 -28.01
C TRP A 51 -27.85 5.23 -28.54
N ASN A 52 -28.69 4.31 -28.08
CA ASN A 52 -30.12 4.29 -28.35
C ASN A 52 -30.82 5.31 -27.45
N TRP A 53 -30.98 6.53 -27.96
CA TRP A 53 -31.54 7.66 -27.21
C TRP A 53 -33.00 7.48 -26.81
N ASP A 54 -33.78 6.75 -27.59
CA ASP A 54 -35.18 6.49 -27.26
C ASP A 54 -35.28 5.62 -26.00
N VAL A 55 -34.45 4.58 -25.91
CA VAL A 55 -34.36 3.72 -24.72
C VAL A 55 -33.79 4.49 -23.54
N ILE A 56 -32.74 5.29 -23.74
CA ILE A 56 -32.10 6.03 -22.65
C ILE A 56 -33.06 7.08 -22.05
N ASN A 57 -33.72 7.88 -22.89
CA ASN A 57 -34.64 8.91 -22.41
C ASN A 57 -35.90 8.32 -21.73
N ALA A 58 -36.24 7.07 -22.03
CA ALA A 58 -37.35 6.36 -21.39
C ALA A 58 -36.98 5.77 -20.02
N LEU A 59 -35.71 5.34 -19.84
CA LEU A 59 -35.28 4.60 -18.65
C LEU A 59 -34.57 5.44 -17.59
N PHE A 60 -33.87 6.49 -18.00
CA PHE A 60 -32.98 7.27 -17.13
C PHE A 60 -33.53 8.67 -16.82
N THR A 61 -33.08 9.22 -15.69
CA THR A 61 -33.30 10.64 -15.38
C THR A 61 -32.56 11.51 -16.41
N PRO A 62 -33.00 12.76 -16.67
CA PRO A 62 -32.27 13.68 -17.53
C PRO A 62 -30.81 13.87 -17.12
N GLU A 63 -30.53 13.84 -15.81
CA GLU A 63 -29.19 13.93 -15.24
C GLU A 63 -28.33 12.71 -15.64
N ASP A 64 -28.84 11.50 -15.44
CA ASP A 64 -28.13 10.27 -15.81
C ASP A 64 -27.97 10.15 -17.34
N ALA A 65 -28.99 10.52 -18.11
CA ALA A 65 -28.94 10.53 -19.57
C ALA A 65 -27.85 11.49 -20.11
N ASN A 66 -27.66 12.65 -19.45
CA ASN A 66 -26.59 13.57 -19.80
C ASN A 66 -25.20 13.00 -19.47
N LEU A 67 -25.06 12.23 -18.39
CA LEU A 67 -23.82 11.52 -18.09
C LEU A 67 -23.53 10.45 -19.15
N ILE A 68 -24.53 9.65 -19.53
CA ILE A 68 -24.40 8.66 -20.61
C ILE A 68 -23.96 9.33 -21.92
N ARG A 69 -24.53 10.50 -22.25
CA ARG A 69 -24.16 11.29 -23.44
C ARG A 69 -22.69 11.65 -23.50
N SER A 70 -22.07 11.87 -22.35
CA SER A 70 -20.66 12.24 -22.28
C SER A 70 -19.69 11.06 -22.51
N ILE A 71 -20.20 9.82 -22.56
CA ILE A 71 -19.40 8.61 -22.80
C ILE A 71 -19.27 8.40 -24.32
N PRO A 72 -18.06 8.53 -24.89
CA PRO A 72 -17.85 8.25 -26.30
C PRO A 72 -17.85 6.74 -26.56
N LEU A 73 -18.65 6.29 -27.52
CA LEU A 73 -18.62 4.92 -28.02
C LEU A 73 -17.61 4.76 -29.15
N SER A 74 -16.89 3.66 -29.14
CA SER A 74 -16.03 3.26 -30.26
C SER A 74 -16.87 2.55 -31.31
N LYS A 75 -16.77 2.95 -32.58
CA LYS A 75 -17.42 2.24 -33.70
C LYS A 75 -17.00 0.77 -33.84
N ARG A 76 -15.86 0.40 -33.24
CA ARG A 76 -15.38 -0.99 -33.24
C ARG A 76 -15.98 -1.85 -32.12
N LEU A 77 -16.69 -1.23 -31.16
CA LEU A 77 -17.30 -1.87 -30.00
C LEU A 77 -16.36 -2.94 -29.37
N PRO A 78 -15.18 -2.54 -28.87
CA PRO A 78 -14.27 -3.48 -28.21
C PRO A 78 -14.92 -4.02 -26.92
N THR A 79 -14.40 -5.11 -26.37
CA THR A 79 -14.87 -5.64 -25.09
C THR A 79 -14.76 -4.61 -23.96
N ASP A 80 -15.72 -4.63 -23.04
CA ASP A 80 -15.70 -3.82 -21.81
C ASP A 80 -14.42 -4.02 -20.98
N VAL A 81 -13.91 -2.94 -20.36
CA VAL A 81 -12.69 -3.01 -19.55
C VAL A 81 -12.85 -2.28 -18.21
N ARG A 82 -12.37 -2.87 -17.13
CA ARG A 82 -12.28 -2.22 -15.82
C ARG A 82 -11.02 -1.37 -15.70
N TYR A 83 -11.14 -0.18 -15.13
CA TYR A 83 -10.01 0.72 -14.88
C TYR A 83 -10.02 1.31 -13.46
N TRP A 84 -8.84 1.69 -13.00
CA TRP A 84 -8.64 2.41 -11.75
C TRP A 84 -8.92 3.90 -11.95
N TRP A 85 -10.17 4.30 -11.70
CA TRP A 85 -10.66 5.65 -11.94
C TRP A 85 -9.90 6.80 -11.27
N PRO A 86 -9.20 6.63 -10.12
CA PRO A 86 -8.36 7.71 -9.56
C PRO A 86 -7.09 7.99 -10.36
N SER A 87 -6.77 7.21 -11.40
CA SER A 87 -5.58 7.42 -12.22
C SER A 87 -5.96 7.68 -13.68
N ASN A 88 -5.27 8.63 -14.31
CA ASN A 88 -5.49 9.02 -15.70
C ASN A 88 -5.14 7.90 -16.70
N ASP A 89 -4.19 7.04 -16.34
CA ASP A 89 -3.83 5.85 -17.13
C ASP A 89 -4.75 4.65 -16.87
N GLY A 90 -5.63 4.75 -15.86
CA GLY A 90 -6.50 3.66 -15.45
C GLY A 90 -5.80 2.50 -14.74
N ILE A 91 -4.52 2.62 -14.40
CA ILE A 91 -3.72 1.57 -13.77
C ILE A 91 -3.67 1.77 -12.25
N TYR A 92 -3.87 0.69 -11.51
CA TYR A 92 -3.70 0.70 -10.06
C TYR A 92 -2.21 0.71 -9.70
N SER A 93 -1.84 1.56 -8.75
CA SER A 93 -0.55 1.50 -8.07
C SER A 93 -0.77 1.60 -6.57
N THR A 94 0.17 1.06 -5.77
CA THR A 94 0.14 1.25 -4.31
C THR A 94 0.10 2.73 -3.94
N LYS A 95 0.73 3.60 -4.74
CA LYS A 95 0.71 5.05 -4.56
C LYS A 95 -0.69 5.64 -4.73
N SER A 96 -1.40 5.30 -5.82
CA SER A 96 -2.76 5.79 -6.08
C SER A 96 -3.80 5.20 -5.12
N GLY A 97 -3.61 3.94 -4.69
CA GLY A 97 -4.42 3.32 -3.63
C GLY A 97 -4.25 3.97 -2.26
N TYR A 98 -3.00 4.19 -1.83
CA TYR A 98 -2.69 4.88 -0.57
C TYR A 98 -3.23 6.31 -0.55
N TRP A 99 -3.08 7.05 -1.67
CA TRP A 99 -3.63 8.39 -1.83
C TRP A 99 -5.15 8.40 -1.64
N LEU A 100 -5.87 7.49 -2.32
CA LEU A 100 -7.33 7.36 -2.19
C LEU A 100 -7.76 7.05 -0.75
N GLY A 101 -7.01 6.18 -0.07
CA GLY A 101 -7.29 5.81 1.32
C GLY A 101 -7.05 6.96 2.31
N LYS A 102 -5.99 7.76 2.12
CA LYS A 102 -5.66 8.89 3.00
C LYS A 102 -6.54 10.12 2.75
N LEU A 103 -6.91 10.37 1.49
CA LEU A 103 -7.69 11.54 1.06
C LEU A 103 -9.16 11.24 0.76
N GLY A 104 -9.66 10.05 1.05
CA GLY A 104 -11.09 9.74 0.91
C GLY A 104 -12.02 10.73 1.63
N HIS A 105 -11.52 11.45 2.64
CA HIS A 105 -12.22 12.52 3.35
C HIS A 105 -12.11 13.93 2.70
N ILE A 106 -11.25 14.12 1.69
CA ILE A 106 -10.87 15.41 1.09
C ILE A 106 -11.41 15.56 -0.34
N ARG A 107 -12.27 14.66 -0.84
CA ARG A 107 -12.93 14.83 -2.15
C ARG A 107 -13.82 16.09 -2.27
N GLY A 108 -14.22 16.70 -1.15
CA GLY A 108 -14.88 18.01 -1.17
C GLY A 108 -13.98 19.18 -1.57
N TRP A 109 -12.64 19.01 -1.58
CA TRP A 109 -11.69 20.10 -1.80
C TRP A 109 -11.32 20.29 -3.28
N GLU A 110 -11.19 19.20 -4.04
CA GLU A 110 -10.96 19.25 -5.49
C GLU A 110 -12.13 19.91 -6.24
N GLN A 111 -13.36 19.66 -5.77
CA GLN A 111 -14.59 20.24 -6.34
C GLN A 111 -14.70 21.77 -6.20
N HIS A 112 -14.03 22.38 -5.22
CA HIS A 112 -14.18 23.82 -4.92
C HIS A 112 -13.02 24.72 -5.35
N TYR A 113 -11.78 24.21 -5.49
CA TYR A 113 -10.60 25.09 -5.51
C TYR A 113 -9.61 24.89 -6.67
N GLY A 114 -9.71 23.81 -7.47
CA GLY A 114 -8.73 23.52 -8.52
C GLY A 114 -7.39 23.03 -7.95
N ALA A 115 -6.85 21.96 -8.54
CA ALA A 115 -5.74 21.22 -7.95
C ALA A 115 -4.37 21.81 -8.30
N ASP A 116 -3.72 22.48 -7.34
CA ASP A 116 -2.26 22.43 -7.30
C ASP A 116 -1.85 21.11 -6.65
N PHE A 117 -1.42 20.19 -7.51
CA PHE A 117 -1.01 18.84 -7.14
C PHE A 117 0.16 18.86 -6.14
N ASP A 118 1.07 19.84 -6.23
CA ASP A 118 2.22 19.96 -5.31
C ASP A 118 1.79 20.38 -3.91
N VAL A 119 0.77 21.23 -3.79
CA VAL A 119 0.22 21.65 -2.49
C VAL A 119 -0.51 20.49 -1.82
N LEU A 120 -1.33 19.76 -2.59
CA LEU A 120 -2.01 18.56 -2.11
C LEU A 120 -1.00 17.47 -1.70
N TRP A 121 0.08 17.28 -2.47
CA TRP A 121 1.13 16.37 -2.08
C TRP A 121 1.85 16.79 -0.81
N ARG A 122 2.08 18.08 -0.52
CA ARG A 122 2.64 18.51 0.78
C ARG A 122 1.71 18.23 1.96
N LEU A 123 0.39 18.25 1.74
CA LEU A 123 -0.61 17.89 2.76
C LEU A 123 -0.72 16.37 2.96
N VAL A 124 -0.50 15.59 1.90
CA VAL A 124 -0.59 14.12 1.90
C VAL A 124 0.71 13.45 2.30
N TRP A 125 1.85 14.02 1.92
CA TRP A 125 3.17 13.48 2.22
C TRP A 125 3.64 13.98 3.57
N GLU A 126 3.55 13.08 4.52
CA GLU A 126 4.32 13.16 5.74
C GLU A 126 5.78 12.92 5.41
N THR A 127 6.67 13.84 5.82
CA THR A 127 8.11 13.62 5.69
C THR A 127 8.54 12.48 6.62
N ILE A 128 9.65 11.81 6.30
CA ILE A 128 10.21 10.79 7.20
C ILE A 128 10.51 11.42 8.58
N CYS A 129 11.00 12.67 8.59
CA CYS A 129 11.25 13.40 9.82
C CYS A 129 9.96 13.61 10.63
N HIS A 130 8.86 14.01 9.99
CA HIS A 130 7.59 14.17 10.67
C HIS A 130 7.06 12.83 11.19
N ALA A 131 7.10 11.78 10.36
CA ALA A 131 6.57 10.47 10.72
C ALA A 131 7.30 9.81 11.89
N ILE A 132 8.60 10.06 12.02
CA ILE A 132 9.42 9.41 13.03
C ILE A 132 9.63 10.32 14.24
N PHE A 133 9.79 11.63 14.10
CA PHE A 133 10.23 12.53 15.17
C PHE A 133 9.25 13.65 15.54
N GLU A 134 8.57 14.26 14.55
CA GLU A 134 7.85 15.51 14.81
C GLU A 134 6.34 15.36 15.02
N CYS A 135 5.72 14.25 14.59
CA CYS A 135 4.27 14.04 14.73
C CYS A 135 3.85 13.99 16.20
N ALA A 136 2.68 14.56 16.52
CA ALA A 136 2.14 14.57 17.89
C ALA A 136 2.06 13.16 18.52
N ASN A 137 1.74 12.16 17.70
CA ASN A 137 1.68 10.75 18.12
C ASN A 137 3.03 10.20 18.59
N VAL A 138 4.14 10.63 18.00
CA VAL A 138 5.48 10.10 18.33
C VAL A 138 6.23 10.99 19.32
N ARG A 139 5.82 12.26 19.50
CA ARG A 139 6.42 13.15 20.52
C ARG A 139 6.34 12.60 21.93
N GLN A 140 5.30 11.86 22.29
CA GLN A 140 5.21 11.19 23.59
C GLN A 140 6.27 10.10 23.81
N ILE A 141 6.91 9.59 22.74
CA ILE A 141 8.07 8.68 22.84
C ILE A 141 9.35 9.48 22.98
N TRP A 142 9.50 10.59 22.24
CA TRP A 142 10.73 11.37 22.19
C TRP A 142 10.90 12.39 23.32
N ASN A 143 9.83 13.05 23.77
CA ASN A 143 9.87 14.06 24.83
C ASN A 143 10.46 13.53 26.14
N PRO A 144 10.09 12.33 26.65
CA PRO A 144 10.71 11.80 27.86
C PRO A 144 12.07 11.12 27.60
N SER A 145 12.54 11.07 26.35
CA SER A 145 13.76 10.36 25.97
C SER A 145 15.02 11.16 26.30
N PRO A 146 16.18 10.49 26.50
CA PRO A 146 17.46 11.18 26.63
C PRO A 146 17.89 11.92 25.35
N PHE A 147 17.21 11.69 24.22
CA PHE A 147 17.53 12.30 22.92
C PHE A 147 16.67 13.52 22.61
N HIS A 148 15.80 13.96 23.52
CA HIS A 148 14.90 15.09 23.28
C HIS A 148 15.67 16.37 22.91
N SER A 149 16.69 16.74 23.69
CA SER A 149 17.52 17.92 23.42
C SER A 149 18.25 17.82 22.08
N LEU A 150 18.81 16.65 21.78
CA LEU A 150 19.48 16.39 20.50
C LEU A 150 18.53 16.62 19.31
N LEU A 151 17.27 16.19 19.42
CA LEU A 151 16.28 16.35 18.36
C LEU A 151 15.80 17.80 18.21
N CYS A 152 15.81 18.61 19.26
CA CYS A 152 15.50 20.04 19.18
C CYS A 152 16.50 20.80 18.30
N ASP A 153 17.76 20.36 18.28
CA ASP A 153 18.85 21.00 17.53
C ASP A 153 19.07 20.38 16.13
N ALA A 154 18.37 19.29 15.81
CA ALA A 154 18.60 18.52 14.59
C ALA A 154 17.99 19.20 13.34
N PRO A 155 18.65 19.15 12.18
CA PRO A 155 18.06 19.62 10.93
C PRO A 155 16.95 18.66 10.49
N MET A 156 15.69 19.12 10.40
CA MET A 156 14.54 18.27 10.06
C MET A 156 14.10 18.33 8.60
N THR A 157 14.77 19.12 7.76
CA THR A 157 14.41 19.34 6.34
C THR A 157 14.67 18.11 5.46
N ASN A 158 15.76 17.38 5.73
CA ASN A 158 16.14 16.18 4.98
C ASN A 158 16.53 15.06 5.95
N PHE A 159 15.91 13.89 5.79
CA PHE A 159 16.15 12.76 6.69
C PHE A 159 17.59 12.23 6.64
N GLY A 160 18.23 12.24 5.48
CA GLY A 160 19.63 11.82 5.33
C GLY A 160 20.59 12.78 6.04
N GLU A 161 20.37 14.08 5.90
CA GLU A 161 21.16 15.10 6.62
C GLU A 161 20.95 15.01 8.13
N MET A 162 19.70 14.84 8.58
CA MET A 162 19.35 14.61 9.97
C MET A 162 20.06 13.39 10.54
N LEU A 163 19.99 12.25 9.85
CA LEU A 163 20.58 10.99 10.31
C LEU A 163 22.11 11.09 10.38
N LEU A 164 22.74 11.71 9.38
CA LEU A 164 24.17 11.96 9.39
C LEU A 164 24.55 12.87 10.57
N TRP A 165 23.81 13.96 10.78
CA TRP A 165 24.01 14.89 11.87
C TRP A 165 23.92 14.20 13.24
N VAL A 166 22.92 13.33 13.46
CA VAL A 166 22.78 12.53 14.68
C VAL A 166 23.95 11.56 14.85
N SER A 167 24.35 10.87 13.77
CA SER A 167 25.43 9.87 13.82
C SER A 167 26.80 10.45 14.20
N THR A 168 27.02 11.74 13.94
CA THR A 168 28.26 12.44 14.33
C THR A 168 28.28 12.84 15.81
N ARG A 169 27.15 12.76 16.52
CA ARG A 169 26.97 13.23 17.90
C ARG A 169 26.73 12.12 18.92
N LEU A 170 26.28 10.96 18.45
CA LEU A 170 26.02 9.80 19.29
C LEU A 170 27.13 8.76 19.15
N ASN A 171 27.49 8.12 20.26
CA ASN A 171 28.33 6.93 20.21
C ASN A 171 27.55 5.72 19.68
N LYS A 172 28.23 4.59 19.42
CA LYS A 172 27.59 3.40 18.86
C LYS A 172 26.43 2.85 19.71
N ASP A 173 26.56 2.88 21.02
CA ASP A 173 25.56 2.36 21.95
C ASP A 173 24.33 3.26 22.05
N GLU A 174 24.54 4.56 22.01
CA GLU A 174 23.48 5.57 21.95
C GLU A 174 22.77 5.53 20.60
N LEU A 175 23.51 5.41 19.49
CA LEU A 175 22.94 5.34 18.15
C LEU A 175 22.07 4.09 17.96
N LEU A 176 22.45 2.95 18.55
CA LEU A 176 21.60 1.75 18.61
C LEU A 176 20.30 2.00 19.38
N SER A 177 20.40 2.67 20.52
CA SER A 177 19.25 3.03 21.35
C SER A 177 18.32 4.01 20.63
N PHE A 178 18.89 5.04 20.00
CA PHE A 178 18.18 6.01 19.16
C PHE A 178 17.46 5.33 18.00
N SER A 179 18.12 4.40 17.31
CA SER A 179 17.54 3.65 16.19
C SER A 179 16.37 2.77 16.64
N ALA A 180 16.48 2.13 17.80
CA ALA A 180 15.38 1.34 18.37
C ALA A 180 14.18 2.22 18.78
N MET A 181 14.44 3.42 19.32
CA MET A 181 13.38 4.39 19.60
C MET A 181 12.72 4.92 18.32
N ALA A 182 13.48 5.16 17.25
CA ALA A 182 12.93 5.51 15.94
C ALA A 182 12.05 4.40 15.37
N TRP A 183 12.45 3.14 15.55
CA TRP A 183 11.62 2.00 15.17
C TRP A 183 10.35 1.89 16.02
N ALA A 184 10.45 2.14 17.33
CA ALA A 184 9.30 2.21 18.23
C ALA A 184 8.33 3.32 17.80
N ALA A 185 8.83 4.51 17.47
CA ALA A 185 8.04 5.65 17.02
C ALA A 185 7.27 5.33 15.73
N TRP A 186 7.96 4.80 14.72
CA TRP A 186 7.32 4.37 13.47
C TRP A 186 6.28 3.27 13.71
N SER A 187 6.59 2.29 14.55
CA SER A 187 5.71 1.17 14.87
C SER A 187 4.45 1.62 15.61
N TYR A 188 4.60 2.55 16.57
CA TYR A 188 3.49 3.15 17.28
C TYR A 188 2.59 3.94 16.34
N ARG A 189 3.17 4.84 15.53
CA ARG A 189 2.43 5.61 14.52
C ARG A 189 1.60 4.69 13.62
N ASN A 190 2.22 3.64 13.08
CA ASN A 190 1.53 2.68 12.22
C ASN A 190 0.47 1.88 12.97
N SER A 191 0.66 1.60 14.26
CA SER A 191 -0.38 0.96 15.07
C SER A 191 -1.61 1.86 15.22
N VAL A 192 -1.42 3.18 15.37
CA VAL A 192 -2.53 4.15 15.46
C VAL A 192 -3.28 4.27 14.13
N ILE A 193 -2.57 4.19 13.00
CA ILE A 193 -3.17 4.40 11.67
C ILE A 193 -3.84 3.13 11.13
N PHE A 194 -3.21 1.96 11.32
CA PHE A 194 -3.60 0.73 10.61
C PHE A 194 -4.06 -0.41 11.52
N ASN A 195 -3.83 -0.31 12.84
CA ASN A 195 -4.17 -1.36 13.79
C ASN A 195 -4.89 -0.75 15.00
N ASN A 196 -4.88 -1.48 16.12
CA ASN A 196 -5.22 -0.91 17.41
C ASN A 196 -3.97 -0.24 18.01
N PRO A 197 -4.09 1.00 18.53
CA PRO A 197 -3.01 1.67 19.24
C PRO A 197 -2.46 0.81 20.38
N TRP A 198 -1.19 1.00 20.71
CA TRP A 198 -0.61 0.38 21.89
C TRP A 198 -1.38 0.79 23.15
N SER A 199 -1.73 -0.18 24.00
CA SER A 199 -2.41 0.10 25.27
C SER A 199 -1.56 0.98 26.21
N CYS A 200 -0.23 0.89 26.10
CA CYS A 200 0.71 1.73 26.81
C CYS A 200 1.96 1.99 25.96
N VAL A 201 2.16 3.26 25.63
CA VAL A 201 3.27 3.73 24.79
C VAL A 201 4.62 3.44 25.43
N VAL A 202 4.72 3.67 26.73
CA VAL A 202 5.95 3.44 27.51
C VAL A 202 6.35 1.97 27.47
N ASN A 203 5.41 1.05 27.72
CA ASN A 203 5.69 -0.38 27.69
C ASN A 203 6.12 -0.86 26.30
N GLY A 204 5.47 -0.34 25.24
CA GLY A 204 5.85 -0.62 23.87
C GLY A 204 7.29 -0.17 23.57
N THR A 205 7.63 1.09 23.88
CA THR A 205 8.98 1.63 23.70
C THR A 205 10.03 0.84 24.52
N LEU A 206 9.73 0.48 25.76
CA LEU A 206 10.61 -0.35 26.59
C LEU A 206 10.86 -1.73 25.97
N GLY A 207 9.88 -2.30 25.26
CA GLY A 207 10.05 -3.53 24.49
C GLY A 207 11.15 -3.42 23.44
N PHE A 208 11.16 -2.34 22.66
CA PHE A 208 12.23 -2.07 21.68
C PHE A 208 13.60 -1.84 22.34
N MET A 209 13.62 -1.14 23.47
CA MET A 209 14.86 -0.94 24.23
C MET A 209 15.40 -2.26 24.81
N LYS A 210 14.52 -3.19 25.18
CA LYS A 210 14.91 -4.54 25.62
C LYS A 210 15.59 -5.31 24.49
N LEU A 211 15.10 -5.19 23.24
CA LEU A 211 15.74 -5.82 22.07
C LEU A 211 17.17 -5.33 21.88
N VAL A 212 17.45 -4.04 22.11
CA VAL A 212 18.82 -3.49 22.08
C VAL A 212 19.69 -4.17 23.15
N GLY A 213 19.17 -4.35 24.36
CA GLY A 213 19.86 -5.05 25.43
C GLY A 213 20.15 -6.52 25.11
N GLU A 214 19.17 -7.23 24.55
CA GLU A 214 19.31 -8.62 24.11
C GLU A 214 20.33 -8.76 22.97
N TYR A 215 20.29 -7.85 21.99
CA TYR A 215 21.28 -7.77 20.91
C TYR A 215 22.70 -7.55 21.43
N LYS A 216 22.91 -6.61 22.35
CA LYS A 216 24.24 -6.35 22.93
C LYS A 216 24.78 -7.57 23.66
N LYS A 217 23.96 -8.24 24.46
CA LYS A 217 24.34 -9.49 25.16
C LYS A 217 24.73 -10.58 24.16
N TYR A 218 23.92 -10.79 23.13
CA TYR A 218 24.21 -11.77 22.08
C TYR A 218 25.52 -11.45 21.36
N ASN A 219 25.71 -10.21 20.91
CA ASN A 219 26.93 -9.80 20.21
C ASN A 219 28.19 -9.94 21.07
N ALA A 220 28.11 -9.66 22.37
CA ALA A 220 29.22 -9.87 23.29
C ALA A 220 29.58 -11.38 23.40
N ALA A 221 28.56 -12.24 23.50
CA ALA A 221 28.75 -13.69 23.54
C ALA A 221 29.33 -14.25 22.23
N VAL A 222 28.91 -13.76 21.07
CA VAL A 222 29.46 -14.22 19.78
C VAL A 222 30.87 -13.68 19.55
N SER A 223 31.13 -12.44 19.95
CA SER A 223 32.46 -11.83 19.84
C SER A 223 33.50 -12.53 20.71
N CYS A 224 33.14 -13.02 21.91
CA CYS A 224 34.07 -13.76 22.75
C CYS A 224 34.41 -15.15 22.20
N VAL A 225 33.44 -15.81 21.54
CA VAL A 225 33.64 -17.13 20.89
C VAL A 225 34.56 -17.01 19.66
N ARG A 226 34.57 -15.88 18.96
CA ARG A 226 35.48 -15.65 17.81
C ARG A 226 36.97 -15.57 18.18
N GLY A 227 37.31 -15.39 19.46
CA GLY A 227 38.69 -15.45 19.95
C GLY A 227 39.30 -16.86 19.98
N SER A 228 38.48 -17.90 19.81
CA SER A 228 38.91 -19.29 19.67
C SER A 228 38.48 -19.80 18.30
N GLY A 229 39.38 -19.67 17.33
CA GLY A 229 39.10 -19.95 15.92
C GLY A 229 38.58 -21.36 15.67
N VAL A 230 37.28 -21.48 15.48
CA VAL A 230 36.69 -22.48 14.59
C VAL A 230 36.10 -21.71 13.43
N GLN A 231 36.79 -21.75 12.27
CA GLN A 231 36.21 -21.28 11.01
C GLN A 231 34.84 -21.95 10.84
N SER A 232 33.82 -21.15 10.52
CA SER A 232 32.51 -21.69 10.15
C SER A 232 32.69 -22.78 9.10
N ARG A 233 32.26 -24.01 9.41
CA ARG A 233 32.43 -25.20 8.56
C ARG A 233 31.71 -25.10 7.21
N SER A 234 30.93 -24.06 6.97
CA SER A 234 30.18 -23.87 5.73
C SER A 234 30.48 -22.51 5.12
N SER A 235 31.32 -22.49 4.09
CA SER A 235 31.26 -21.45 3.07
C SER A 235 30.03 -21.69 2.20
N TRP A 236 29.40 -20.61 1.73
CA TRP A 236 28.32 -20.74 0.76
C TRP A 236 28.86 -21.43 -0.50
N GLN A 237 28.12 -22.40 -1.02
CA GLN A 237 28.40 -23.08 -2.29
C GLN A 237 27.12 -23.04 -3.13
N VAL A 238 27.31 -22.89 -4.44
CA VAL A 238 26.21 -22.92 -5.41
C VAL A 238 25.52 -24.29 -5.37
N PRO A 239 24.18 -24.38 -5.40
CA PRO A 239 23.48 -25.66 -5.44
C PRO A 239 23.73 -26.38 -6.77
N ASN A 240 23.72 -27.71 -6.75
CA ASN A 240 23.78 -28.52 -7.96
C ASN A 240 22.63 -28.20 -8.92
N VAL A 241 22.85 -28.39 -10.22
CA VAL A 241 21.83 -28.20 -11.26
C VAL A 241 20.59 -29.04 -10.92
N GLY A 242 19.41 -28.41 -10.91
CA GLY A 242 18.14 -29.03 -10.51
C GLY A 242 17.76 -28.85 -9.03
N CYS A 243 18.65 -28.28 -8.19
CA CYS A 243 18.37 -28.01 -6.79
C CYS A 243 18.23 -26.51 -6.49
N VAL A 244 17.31 -26.17 -5.58
CA VAL A 244 17.16 -24.82 -5.03
C VAL A 244 17.59 -24.85 -3.57
N LYS A 245 18.51 -23.95 -3.18
CA LYS A 245 18.89 -23.75 -1.77
C LYS A 245 18.09 -22.62 -1.18
N ILE A 246 17.29 -22.95 -0.17
CA ILE A 246 16.51 -21.98 0.59
C ILE A 246 17.23 -21.77 1.93
N ASN A 247 17.69 -20.54 2.16
CA ASN A 247 18.18 -20.15 3.49
C ASN A 247 16.98 -19.63 4.29
N THR A 248 16.82 -20.06 5.53
CA THR A 248 15.79 -19.56 6.44
C THR A 248 16.42 -19.31 7.80
N ASP A 249 16.07 -18.17 8.40
CA ASP A 249 16.52 -17.84 9.75
C ASP A 249 15.82 -18.77 10.76
N ALA A 250 16.60 -19.46 11.59
CA ALA A 250 16.09 -20.26 12.68
C ALA A 250 16.33 -19.51 14.00
N ALA A 251 15.25 -19.22 14.74
CA ALA A 251 15.35 -18.72 16.10
C ALA A 251 15.25 -19.89 17.08
N MET A 252 16.31 -20.11 17.85
CA MET A 252 16.32 -21.12 18.92
C MET A 252 15.87 -20.46 20.23
N LEU A 253 14.67 -20.80 20.71
CA LEU A 253 14.27 -20.53 22.09
C LEU A 253 14.72 -21.68 22.98
N ALA A 254 15.45 -21.36 24.04
CA ALA A 254 15.98 -22.37 24.96
C ALA A 254 14.83 -23.21 25.56
N GLY A 255 14.88 -24.53 25.34
CA GLY A 255 13.98 -25.51 25.94
C GLY A 255 12.80 -26.00 25.09
N ILE A 256 12.55 -25.47 23.89
CA ILE A 256 11.35 -25.83 23.10
C ILE A 256 11.67 -26.43 21.70
N GLY A 257 12.95 -26.53 21.33
CA GLY A 257 13.35 -27.06 20.03
C GLY A 257 13.13 -26.06 18.87
N ILE A 258 13.52 -26.47 17.67
CA ILE A 258 13.61 -25.60 16.48
C ILE A 258 12.19 -25.29 15.98
N ASN A 259 11.80 -24.01 15.99
CA ASN A 259 10.56 -23.56 15.36
C ASN A 259 10.89 -22.82 14.05
N VAL A 260 10.36 -23.34 12.94
CA VAL A 260 10.57 -22.79 11.59
C VAL A 260 9.33 -21.97 11.24
N ASN A 261 9.37 -20.66 11.42
CA ASN A 261 8.31 -19.77 10.95
C ASN A 261 8.51 -19.50 9.45
N GLY A 262 8.01 -20.42 8.61
CA GLY A 262 7.86 -20.23 7.18
C GLY A 262 6.38 -20.16 6.78
N PRO A 263 6.02 -19.43 5.70
CA PRO A 263 4.66 -19.41 5.19
C PRO A 263 4.18 -20.82 4.83
N LYS A 264 3.00 -21.19 5.31
CA LYS A 264 2.35 -22.47 4.98
C LYS A 264 2.05 -22.48 3.48
N SER A 265 2.66 -23.45 2.78
CA SER A 265 2.42 -23.89 1.39
C SER A 265 2.65 -22.88 0.26
N PHE A 266 3.66 -23.17 -0.57
CA PHE A 266 3.65 -22.81 -1.99
C PHE A 266 3.37 -24.08 -2.81
N LYS A 267 2.26 -24.11 -3.55
CA LYS A 267 2.07 -25.05 -4.66
C LYS A 267 2.66 -24.40 -5.91
N PHE A 268 3.68 -25.01 -6.49
CA PHE A 268 4.10 -24.71 -7.86
C PHE A 268 3.29 -25.59 -8.81
N GLU A 269 2.34 -25.02 -9.55
CA GLU A 269 1.77 -25.65 -10.73
C GLU A 269 2.71 -25.38 -11.92
N ASN A 270 3.31 -26.45 -12.45
CA ASN A 270 4.06 -26.40 -13.70
C ASN A 270 3.08 -26.22 -14.86
N LYS A 271 3.05 -25.04 -15.48
CA LYS A 271 2.53 -24.87 -16.85
C LYS A 271 3.72 -24.91 -17.82
N GLN A 272 4.00 -26.10 -18.34
CA GLN A 272 4.72 -26.28 -19.59
C GLN A 272 4.05 -27.39 -20.39
N GLU A 273 3.17 -27.01 -21.32
CA GLU A 273 2.79 -27.83 -22.47
C GLU A 273 2.03 -26.96 -23.48
N LYS A 274 2.73 -26.56 -24.56
CA LYS A 274 2.28 -26.58 -25.96
C LYS A 274 3.18 -25.69 -26.83
N ALA A 275 4.22 -26.30 -27.37
CA ALA A 275 4.70 -26.03 -28.72
C ALA A 275 5.31 -27.33 -29.25
N GLU A 276 5.00 -27.64 -30.51
CA GLU A 276 5.51 -28.75 -31.35
C GLU A 276 4.67 -30.03 -31.41
N GLU A 277 3.80 -30.06 -32.43
CA GLU A 277 3.38 -31.15 -33.34
C GLU A 277 2.51 -30.41 -34.40
N ASP A 278 2.71 -30.41 -35.71
CA ASP A 278 3.28 -31.41 -36.61
C ASP A 278 3.79 -30.78 -37.92
N SER A 279 4.80 -31.44 -38.50
CA SER A 279 5.01 -31.52 -39.95
C SER A 279 4.13 -32.61 -40.54
#